data_AF-A0A962YCC4-F1
#
_entry.id   AF-A0A962YCC4-F1
#
_cell.length_a   1.000
_cell.length_b   1.000
_cell.length_c   1.000
_cell.angle_alpha   90.00
_cell.angle_beta   90.00
_cell.angle_gamma   90.00
#
_symmetry.space_group_name_H-M   'P 1'
#
loop_
_entity.id
_entity.type
_entity.pdbx_description
1 polymer ?
#
loop_
_entity_poly.entity_id
_entity_poly.type
_entity_poly.pdbx_seq_one_letter_code
_entity_poly.pdbx_strand_id
1 'polypeptide(L)' 'IEITVDAWPDANFQGKLYAIDPQVDPDTRTIRVKAIIDNPDGKLLPGMFAYVEMVAASRPNALVIPEEA' A
#
# COMPACT_ATOMS: atom_id res chain seq x y z
N ILE A 1 -4.38 -2.81 -4.08
CA ILE A 1 -3.72 -2.27 -2.86
C ILE A 1 -4.75 -2.39 -1.77
N GLU A 2 -4.41 -3.04 -0.67
CA GLU A 2 -5.28 -3.18 0.48
C GLU A 2 -4.86 -2.19 1.55
N ILE A 3 -5.85 -1.58 2.19
CA ILE A 3 -5.64 -0.45 3.08
C ILE A 3 -6.53 -0.64 4.29
N THR A 4 -5.89 -0.68 5.46
CA THR A 4 -6.57 -0.73 6.76
C THR A 4 -6.22 0.53 7.54
N VAL A 5 -7.17 1.01 8.34
CA VAL A 5 -6.99 2.20 9.17
C VAL A 5 -7.34 1.86 10.60
N ASP A 6 -6.59 2.39 11.56
CA ASP A 6 -6.80 2.09 12.98
C ASP A 6 -8.18 2.51 13.48
N ALA A 7 -8.79 3.51 12.83
CA ALA A 7 -10.14 3.97 13.14
C ALA A 7 -11.22 2.94 12.76
N TRP A 8 -10.92 2.02 11.83
CA TRP A 8 -11.84 1.00 11.32
C TRP A 8 -11.09 -0.31 11.04
N PRO A 9 -10.67 -1.05 12.08
CA PRO A 9 -9.82 -2.24 11.93
C PRO A 9 -10.50 -3.37 11.16
N ASP A 10 -11.84 -3.44 11.17
CA ASP A 10 -12.61 -4.45 10.42
C ASP A 10 -12.90 -4.03 8.97
N ALA A 11 -12.55 -2.80 8.58
CA ALA A 11 -12.79 -2.30 7.23
C ALA A 11 -11.52 -2.40 6.39
N ASN A 12 -11.59 -3.18 5.31
CA ASN A 12 -10.55 -3.21 4.28
C ASN A 12 -10.97 -2.32 3.11
N PHE A 13 -10.16 -1.31 2.81
CA PHE A 13 -10.38 -0.39 1.70
C PHE A 13 -9.51 -0.80 0.52
N GLN A 14 -10.14 -1.03 -0.63
CA GLN A 14 -9.41 -1.33 -1.85
C GLN A 14 -9.06 -0.04 -2.60
N GLY A 15 -7.75 0.18 -2.77
CA GLY A 15 -7.21 1.29 -3.53
C GLY A 15 -6.56 0.85 -4.84
N LYS A 16 -6.56 1.76 -5.82
CA LYS A 16 -5.80 1.63 -7.06
C LYS A 16 -4.58 2.54 -7.04
N LEU A 17 -3.45 2.00 -7.49
CA LEU A 17 -2.23 2.77 -7.69
C LEU A 17 -2.48 3.81 -8.78
N TYR A 18 -2.23 5.07 -8.48
CA TYR A 18 -2.39 6.16 -9.44
C TYR A 18 -1.06 6.60 -10.04
N ALA A 19 -0.07 6.85 -9.19
CA ALA A 19 1.25 7.29 -9.63
C ALA A 19 2.33 6.86 -8.64
N ILE A 20 3.51 6.55 -9.18
CA ILE A 20 4.75 6.40 -8.41
C ILE A 20 5.61 7.61 -8.79
N ASP A 21 6.04 8.36 -7.79
CA ASP A 21 6.98 9.47 -8.01
C ASP A 21 8.36 8.89 -8.36
N PRO A 22 8.97 9.27 -9.50
CA PRO A 22 10.29 8.77 -9.86
C PRO A 22 11.40 9.28 -8.94
N GLN A 23 11.16 10.31 -8.14
CA GLN A 23 12.14 10.81 -7.18
C GLN A 23 12.15 9.96 -5.91
N VAL A 24 13.32 9.34 -5.66
CA VAL A 24 13.63 8.73 -4.37
C VAL A 24 14.02 9.85 -3.40
N ASP A 25 13.35 9.91 -2.26
CA ASP A 25 13.73 10.81 -1.17
C ASP A 25 15.09 10.35 -0.61
N PRO A 26 16.18 11.12 -0.79
CA PRO A 26 17.54 10.65 -0.50
C PRO A 26 17.80 10.45 0.99
N ASP A 27 17.06 11.13 1.86
CA ASP A 27 17.21 11.05 3.31
C ASP A 27 16.53 9.80 3.87
N THR A 28 15.33 9.50 3.37
CA THR A 28 14.53 8.36 3.87
C THR A 28 14.66 7.10 3.02
N ARG A 29 15.24 7.21 1.82
CA ARG A 29 15.27 6.17 0.77
C ARG A 29 13.87 5.64 0.45
N THR A 30 12.85 6.49 0.57
CA THR A 30 11.47 6.15 0.27
C THR A 30 11.06 6.67 -1.11
N ILE A 31 10.11 5.98 -1.72
CA ILE A 31 9.47 6.40 -2.97
C ILE A 31 8.07 6.85 -2.62
N ARG A 32 7.69 8.05 -3.07
CA ARG A 32 6.32 8.53 -2.85
C ARG A 32 5.39 7.84 -3.83
N VAL A 33 4.32 7.30 -3.29
CA VAL A 33 3.29 6.60 -4.07
C VAL A 33 1.95 7.28 -3.81
N LYS A 34 1.20 7.52 -4.88
CA LYS A 34 -0.17 8.03 -4.84
C LYS A 34 -1.12 6.91 -5.22
N ALA A 35 -2.09 6.65 -4.37
CA ALA A 35 -3.20 5.73 -4.63
C ALA A 35 -4.52 6.51 -4.56
N ILE A 36 -5.50 6.07 -5.35
CA ILE A 36 -6.88 6.55 -5.31
C ILE A 36 -7.72 5.47 -4.65
N ILE A 37 -8.55 5.88 -3.70
CA ILE A 37 -9.38 5.01 -2.87
C ILE A 37 -10.79 5.60 -2.88
N ASP A 38 -11.77 4.75 -3.14
CA ASP A 38 -13.17 5.16 -3.07
C ASP A 38 -13.58 5.31 -1.60
N ASN A 39 -14.08 6.48 -1.23
CA ASN A 39 -14.54 6.81 0.12
C ASN A 39 -16.01 7.28 0.13
N PRO A 40 -16.97 6.46 -0.36
CA PRO A 40 -18.36 6.88 -0.50
C PRO A 40 -19.03 7.20 0.84
N ASP A 41 -18.65 6.49 1.91
CA ASP A 41 -19.21 6.66 3.25
C ASP A 41 -18.51 7.77 4.07
N GLY A 42 -17.47 8.42 3.53
CA GLY A 42 -16.71 9.44 4.25
C GLY A 42 -15.91 8.93 5.46
N LYS A 43 -15.65 7.62 5.54
CA LYS A 43 -14.96 6.97 6.66
C LYS A 43 -13.46 7.27 6.72
N LEU A 44 -12.84 7.50 5.57
CA LEU A 44 -11.44 7.91 5.47
C LEU A 44 -11.34 9.43 5.62
N LEU A 45 -10.75 9.89 6.72
CA LEU A 45 -10.54 11.31 6.99
C LEU A 45 -9.08 11.73 6.74
N PRO A 46 -8.83 12.96 6.25
CA PRO A 46 -7.47 13.48 6.13
C PRO A 46 -6.75 13.49 7.48
N GLY A 47 -5.47 13.11 7.47
CA GLY A 47 -4.62 13.06 8.67
C GLY A 47 -4.66 11.72 9.42
N MET A 48 -5.48 10.76 8.99
CA MET A 48 -5.41 9.39 9.50
C MET A 48 -4.12 8.69 9.04
N PHE A 49 -3.59 7.85 9.92
CA PHE A 49 -2.60 6.85 9.54
C PHE A 49 -3.33 5.64 8.94
N ALA A 50 -2.74 5.08 7.89
CA ALA A 50 -3.26 3.92 7.20
C ALA A 50 -2.12 2.92 6.99
N TYR A 51 -2.40 1.65 7.21
CA TYR A 51 -1.55 0.55 6.83
C TYR A 51 -1.88 0.14 5.41
N VAL A 52 -0.85 0.00 4.58
CA VAL A 52 -1.00 -0.27 3.16
C VAL A 52 -0.25 -1.54 2.82
N GLU A 53 -0.97 -2.55 2.35
CA GLU A 53 -0.40 -3.78 1.82
C GLU A 53 -0.48 -3.77 0.29
N MET A 54 0.67 -4.02 -0.33
CA MET A 54 0.81 -4.06 -1.78
C MET A 54 1.81 -5.12 -2.19
N VAL A 55 1.44 -5.96 -3.16
CA VAL A 55 2.38 -6.85 -3.83
C VAL A 55 3.26 -6.03 -4.77
N ALA A 56 4.51 -5.80 -4.38
CA ALA A 56 5.45 -4.97 -5.13
C ALA A 56 5.98 -5.64 -6.41
N ALA A 57 6.18 -6.96 -6.36
CA ALA A 57 6.59 -7.76 -7.50
C ALA A 57 6.07 -9.19 -7.34
N SER A 58 5.51 -9.74 -8.41
CA SER A 58 5.19 -11.16 -8.50
C SER A 58 6.01 -11.75 -9.63
N ARG A 59 6.79 -12.80 -9.34
CA ARG A 59 7.56 -13.55 -10.35
C ARG A 59 6.86 -14.90 -10.57
N PRO A 60 5.98 -15.02 -11.56
CA PRO A 60 5.36 -16.30 -11.87
C PRO A 60 6.43 -17.33 -12.28
N ASN A 61 6.28 -18.57 -11.82
CA ASN A 61 7.17 -19.70 -12.14
C ASN A 61 8.63 -19.59 -11.64
N ALA A 62 8.87 -18.88 -10.54
CA ALA A 62 10.18 -18.89 -9.88
C ALA A 62 10.39 -20.19 -9.09
N LEU A 63 11.60 -20.77 -9.17
CA LEU A 63 12.02 -21.84 -8.26
C LEU A 63 12.26 -21.21 -6.87
N VAL A 64 11.48 -21.62 -5.88
CA VAL A 64 11.56 -21.12 -4.50
C VAL A 64 12.15 -22.19 -3.59
N ILE A 65 13.08 -21.80 -2.72
CA ILE A 65 13.59 -22.63 -1.62
C ILE A 65 13.17 -21.93 -0.32
N PRO A 66 12.66 -22.66 0.69
CA PRO A 66 12.34 -22.08 2.00
C PRO A 66 13.57 -21.39 2.61
N GLU A 67 13.36 -20.27 3.29
CA GLU A 67 14.44 -19.49 3.91
C GLU A 67 15.10 -20.23 5.09
N GLU A 68 14.44 -21.26 5.63
CA GLU A 68 14.87 -22.03 6.80
C GLU A 68 15.95 -23.09 6.53
N ALA A 69 16.70 -23.01 5.42
CA ALA A 69 17.69 -24.02 5.01
C ALA A 69 19.05 -23.90 5.70
#